data_AF-F0Y1E6-F1
#
_entry.id   AF-F0Y1E6-F1
#
_cell.length_a   1.000
_cell.length_b   1.000
_cell.length_c   1.000
_cell.angle_alpha   90.00
_cell.angle_beta   90.00
_cell.angle_gamma   90.00
#
_symmetry.space_group_name_H-M   'P 1'
#
loop_
_entity.id
_entity.type
_entity.pdbx_description
1 polymer ?
#
loop_
_entity_poly.entity_id
_entity_poly.type
_entity_poly.pdbx_seq_one_letter_code
_entity_poly.pdbx_strand_id
1 'polypeptide(L)'
;ISSGRSFPFVAPSHPELAEAAAFSPGERYTAGDVAAVVAYARSLGIRVVVEVDTPGHAASFCKSNPHVCPAPDCPEPLLINNATFELIGDIFADFAAVTTDEVFHLGGDEVRYDCWNKSDAMKAWMAAEKLATFDDAYAYAVQRVAAGVKAAHGRAAIVWGEAWTHFGPSMPQETIFDFWLGGGVSARGVANATSHGYRVLWNVGRGSNVGSWRVARRVRKLRRYLDSLITTWDTMYARDPCTGLTTQQCALVLGGGGEMRTADPSDIMQTLWPRLAAIAEVLWSPPHGANATAAALPRLEAFRCVLEERGVAAAPVSNPLARAAPEGPGSCRSQ
;
A
#
# COMPACT_ATOMS: atom_id res chain seq x y z
N ILE A 1 -6.43 -6.36 -0.68
CA ILE A 1 -7.39 -7.50 -0.78
C ILE A 1 -8.85 -7.02 -0.80
N SER A 2 -9.09 -5.74 -0.54
CA SER A 2 -10.36 -5.02 -0.66
C SER A 2 -10.06 -3.57 -1.10
N SER A 3 -11.07 -2.84 -1.58
CA SER A 3 -11.04 -1.39 -1.76
C SER A 3 -12.47 -0.86 -1.93
N GLY A 4 -12.66 0.45 -2.15
CA GLY A 4 -13.97 1.01 -2.49
C GLY A 4 -14.59 0.43 -3.78
N ARG A 5 -13.79 -0.23 -4.63
CA ARG A 5 -14.26 -0.81 -5.90
C ARG A 5 -14.74 -2.25 -5.79
N SER A 6 -14.09 -3.06 -4.95
CA SER A 6 -14.40 -4.48 -4.83
C SER A 6 -13.93 -5.10 -3.51
N PHE A 7 -14.59 -6.19 -3.13
CA PHE A 7 -14.18 -7.08 -2.04
C PHE A 7 -14.08 -8.52 -2.58
N PRO A 8 -12.93 -8.95 -3.11
CA PRO A 8 -12.78 -10.27 -3.72
C PRO A 8 -12.52 -11.42 -2.74
N PHE A 9 -12.16 -11.16 -1.47
CA PHE A 9 -11.89 -12.23 -0.50
C PHE A 9 -13.18 -12.87 -0.01
N VAL A 10 -13.29 -14.19 -0.14
CA VAL A 10 -14.40 -14.96 0.45
C VAL A 10 -14.08 -15.20 1.92
N ALA A 11 -14.41 -14.21 2.75
CA ALA A 11 -14.28 -14.29 4.20
C ALA A 11 -15.21 -15.38 4.74
N PRO A 12 -14.71 -16.44 5.40
CA PRO A 12 -15.54 -17.47 6.01
C PRO A 12 -16.65 -16.94 6.93
N SER A 13 -16.37 -15.88 7.69
CA SER A 13 -17.35 -15.22 8.58
C SER A 13 -18.41 -14.42 7.82
N HIS A 14 -18.03 -13.85 6.68
CA HIS A 14 -18.82 -12.89 5.90
C HIS A 14 -18.75 -13.16 4.39
N PRO A 15 -19.20 -14.34 3.90
CA PRO A 15 -19.11 -14.70 2.49
C PRO A 15 -19.90 -13.74 1.59
N GLU A 16 -20.93 -13.11 2.13
CA GLU A 16 -21.79 -12.15 1.43
C GLU A 16 -21.02 -10.92 0.91
N LEU A 17 -19.88 -10.57 1.51
CA LEU A 17 -19.03 -9.47 1.03
C LEU A 17 -18.52 -9.73 -0.39
N ALA A 18 -17.97 -10.93 -0.64
CA ALA A 18 -17.50 -11.31 -1.97
C ALA A 18 -18.64 -11.64 -2.93
N GLU A 19 -19.78 -12.13 -2.41
CA GLU A 19 -20.96 -12.35 -3.23
C GLU A 19 -21.51 -11.05 -3.82
N ALA A 20 -21.54 -9.99 -3.00
CA ALA A 20 -22.10 -8.70 -3.39
C ALA A 20 -21.09 -7.76 -4.08
N ALA A 21 -19.79 -7.90 -3.81
CA ALA A 21 -18.78 -6.90 -4.21
C ALA A 21 -17.52 -7.43 -4.90
N ALA A 22 -17.42 -8.72 -5.25
CA ALA A 22 -16.41 -9.16 -6.21
C ALA A 22 -16.77 -8.73 -7.64
N PHE A 23 -15.80 -8.57 -8.54
CA PHE A 23 -16.07 -8.24 -9.94
C PHE A 23 -16.84 -9.35 -10.66
N SER A 24 -16.51 -10.61 -10.36
CA SER A 24 -17.24 -11.78 -10.83
C SER A 24 -17.04 -12.96 -9.88
N PRO A 25 -17.82 -14.05 -10.01
CA PRO A 25 -17.59 -15.28 -9.25
C PRO A 25 -16.20 -15.90 -9.44
N GLY A 26 -15.59 -15.70 -10.62
CA GLY A 26 -14.25 -16.21 -10.94
C GLY A 26 -13.10 -15.32 -10.44
N GLU A 27 -13.40 -14.12 -9.95
CA GLU A 27 -12.43 -13.15 -9.44
C GLU A 27 -12.50 -13.04 -7.91
N ARG A 28 -12.65 -14.21 -7.27
CA ARG A 28 -12.73 -14.35 -5.81
C ARG A 28 -11.52 -15.11 -5.31
N TYR A 29 -11.02 -14.72 -4.13
CA TYR A 29 -9.95 -15.42 -3.42
C TYR A 29 -10.54 -16.10 -2.20
N THR A 30 -10.53 -17.42 -2.16
CA THR A 30 -10.94 -18.18 -0.98
C THR A 30 -9.86 -18.13 0.11
N ALA A 31 -10.22 -18.49 1.34
CA ALA A 31 -9.26 -18.74 2.41
C ALA A 31 -8.16 -19.74 2.00
N GLY A 32 -8.52 -20.76 1.21
CA GLY A 32 -7.58 -21.73 0.65
C GLY A 32 -6.60 -21.11 -0.35
N ASP A 33 -7.07 -20.21 -1.22
CA ASP A 33 -6.22 -19.50 -2.18
C ASP A 33 -5.20 -18.59 -1.46
N VAL A 34 -5.67 -17.86 -0.44
CA VAL A 34 -4.78 -17.02 0.39
C VAL A 34 -3.74 -17.88 1.11
N ALA A 35 -4.15 -18.99 1.72
CA ALA A 35 -3.23 -19.92 2.37
C ALA A 35 -2.20 -20.51 1.39
N ALA A 36 -2.61 -20.83 0.16
CA ALA A 36 -1.72 -21.31 -0.89
C ALA A 36 -0.68 -20.26 -1.31
N VAL A 37 -1.10 -19.00 -1.47
CA VAL A 37 -0.19 -17.88 -1.74
C VAL A 37 0.81 -17.69 -0.59
N VAL A 38 0.33 -17.72 0.66
CA VAL A 38 1.19 -17.62 1.86
C VAL A 38 2.21 -18.75 1.92
N ALA A 39 1.78 -20.00 1.69
CA ALA A 39 2.67 -21.16 1.70
C ALA A 39 3.72 -21.09 0.58
N TYR A 40 3.32 -20.71 -0.63
CA TYR A 40 4.23 -20.56 -1.76
C TYR A 40 5.24 -19.43 -1.50
N ALA A 41 4.79 -18.26 -1.07
CA ALA A 41 5.65 -17.14 -0.71
C ALA A 41 6.65 -17.54 0.39
N ARG A 42 6.20 -18.24 1.43
CA ARG A 42 7.06 -18.75 2.50
C ARG A 42 8.15 -19.69 1.98
N SER A 43 7.86 -20.55 1.01
CA SER A 43 8.86 -21.44 0.39
C SER A 43 9.99 -20.69 -0.32
N LEU A 44 9.75 -19.41 -0.66
CA LEU A 44 10.69 -18.51 -1.30
C LEU A 44 11.30 -17.48 -0.33
N GLY A 45 11.02 -17.59 0.98
CA GLY A 45 11.44 -16.60 1.98
C GLY A 45 10.71 -15.26 1.88
N ILE A 46 9.53 -15.22 1.25
CA ILE A 46 8.70 -14.03 1.08
C ILE A 46 7.61 -14.02 2.16
N ARG A 47 7.48 -12.87 2.82
CA ARG A 47 6.40 -12.58 3.78
C ARG A 47 5.18 -12.03 3.03
N VAL A 48 3.99 -12.47 3.43
CA VAL A 48 2.72 -11.94 2.91
C VAL A 48 2.04 -11.16 4.04
N VAL A 49 2.01 -9.84 3.88
CA VAL A 49 1.30 -8.93 4.77
C VAL A 49 -0.02 -8.57 4.12
N VAL A 50 -1.13 -8.83 4.81
CA VAL A 50 -2.47 -8.49 4.32
C VAL A 50 -2.84 -7.08 4.75
N GLU A 51 -3.43 -6.35 3.79
CA GLU A 51 -4.04 -5.06 4.02
C GLU A 51 -5.56 -5.12 3.90
N VAL A 52 -6.26 -4.65 4.94
CA VAL A 52 -7.69 -4.33 4.92
C VAL A 52 -7.80 -2.85 5.26
N ASP A 53 -7.96 -2.03 4.23
CA ASP A 53 -7.93 -0.58 4.35
C ASP A 53 -9.24 -0.04 4.91
N THR A 54 -9.17 0.57 6.09
CA THR A 54 -10.31 1.14 6.82
C THR A 54 -9.88 2.37 7.64
N PRO A 55 -10.78 3.32 7.94
CA PRO A 55 -12.19 3.37 7.54
C PRO A 55 -12.41 3.91 6.11
N GLY A 56 -11.37 4.45 5.47
CA GLY A 56 -11.37 4.87 4.06
C GLY A 56 -11.38 3.67 3.10
N HIS A 57 -11.53 3.94 1.79
CA HIS A 57 -11.51 2.95 0.69
C HIS A 57 -12.27 1.64 0.97
N ALA A 58 -13.42 1.74 1.63
CA ALA A 58 -14.20 0.58 2.09
C ALA A 58 -15.63 0.57 1.55
N ALA A 59 -15.93 1.39 0.53
CA ALA A 59 -17.27 1.45 -0.08
C ALA A 59 -17.83 0.10 -0.56
N SER A 60 -16.99 -0.89 -0.87
CA SER A 60 -17.43 -2.24 -1.26
C SER A 60 -18.13 -3.00 -0.12
N PHE A 61 -17.78 -2.73 1.13
CA PHE A 61 -18.38 -3.36 2.32
C PHE A 61 -19.88 -3.04 2.40
N CYS A 62 -20.25 -1.83 1.95
CA CYS A 62 -21.62 -1.33 1.95
C CYS A 62 -22.59 -2.10 1.04
N LYS A 63 -22.08 -2.92 0.12
CA LYS A 63 -22.91 -3.68 -0.83
C LYS A 63 -23.74 -4.75 -0.15
N SER A 64 -23.18 -5.42 0.85
CA SER A 64 -23.89 -6.40 1.69
C SER A 64 -24.16 -5.89 3.11
N ASN A 65 -23.38 -4.90 3.59
CA ASN A 65 -23.48 -4.37 4.95
C ASN A 65 -23.84 -2.87 4.95
N PRO A 66 -25.04 -2.45 4.51
CA PRO A 66 -25.39 -1.03 4.41
C PRO A 66 -25.42 -0.29 5.75
N HIS A 67 -25.53 -1.02 6.87
CA HIS A 67 -25.60 -0.46 8.22
C HIS A 67 -24.24 0.05 8.75
N VAL A 68 -23.12 -0.36 8.13
CA VAL A 68 -21.77 0.18 8.47
C VAL A 68 -21.42 1.42 7.66
N CYS A 69 -22.35 1.95 6.84
CA CYS A 69 -22.05 2.98 5.84
C CYS A 69 -22.79 4.29 6.13
N PRO A 70 -22.17 5.46 5.86
CA PRO A 70 -22.78 6.75 6.20
C PRO A 70 -24.06 7.03 5.41
N ALA A 71 -24.05 6.71 4.11
CA ALA A 71 -25.17 6.83 3.20
C ALA A 71 -24.97 5.98 1.92
N PRO A 72 -26.03 5.58 1.20
CA PRO A 72 -25.91 4.82 -0.05
C PRO A 72 -25.13 5.53 -1.17
N ASP A 73 -25.23 6.86 -1.26
CA ASP A 73 -24.54 7.71 -2.24
C ASP A 73 -23.19 8.25 -1.73
N CYS A 74 -22.89 8.02 -0.45
CA CYS A 74 -21.67 8.45 0.24
C CYS A 74 -21.19 7.32 1.17
N PRO A 75 -20.70 6.20 0.60
CA PRO A 75 -20.52 4.93 1.33
C PRO A 75 -19.26 4.87 2.20
N GLU A 76 -18.32 5.80 2.07
CA GLU A 76 -17.05 5.80 2.80
C GLU A 76 -16.69 7.21 3.29
N PRO A 77 -16.00 7.36 4.43
CA PRO A 77 -15.46 6.31 5.29
C PRO A 77 -16.56 5.54 6.04
N LEU A 78 -16.30 4.29 6.44
CA LEU A 78 -17.27 3.51 7.22
C LEU A 78 -17.70 4.26 8.49
N LEU A 79 -18.94 4.07 8.93
CA LEU A 79 -19.43 4.61 10.20
C LEU A 79 -18.65 4.01 11.38
N ILE A 80 -18.46 4.80 12.42
CA ILE A 80 -17.88 4.30 13.66
C ILE A 80 -19.01 3.82 14.58
N ASN A 81 -19.20 2.51 14.63
CA ASN A 81 -20.18 1.85 15.50
C ASN A 81 -19.75 0.40 15.78
N ASN A 82 -20.44 -0.29 16.69
CA ASN A 82 -20.07 -1.66 17.07
C ASN A 82 -20.11 -2.64 15.89
N ALA A 83 -21.14 -2.57 15.03
CA ALA A 83 -21.25 -3.47 13.88
C ALA A 83 -20.08 -3.31 12.90
N THR A 84 -19.57 -2.09 12.70
CA THR A 84 -18.36 -1.85 11.90
C THR A 84 -17.14 -2.53 12.51
N PHE A 85 -16.95 -2.43 13.83
CA PHE A 85 -15.79 -3.04 14.50
C PHE A 85 -15.89 -4.56 14.59
N GLU A 86 -17.09 -5.11 14.76
CA GLU A 86 -17.35 -6.55 14.71
C GLU A 86 -17.01 -7.09 13.31
N LEU A 87 -17.55 -6.47 12.25
CA LEU A 87 -17.26 -6.84 10.86
C LEU A 87 -15.76 -6.79 10.54
N ILE A 88 -15.07 -5.71 10.91
CA ILE A 88 -13.62 -5.59 10.68
C ILE A 88 -12.84 -6.62 11.51
N GLY A 89 -13.25 -6.86 12.76
CA GLY A 89 -12.65 -7.86 13.64
C GLY A 89 -12.75 -9.27 13.07
N ASP A 90 -13.93 -9.65 12.57
CA ASP A 90 -14.19 -10.96 11.97
C ASP A 90 -13.37 -11.16 10.69
N ILE A 91 -13.26 -10.13 9.83
CA ILE A 91 -12.39 -10.16 8.65
C ILE A 91 -10.92 -10.37 9.02
N PHE A 92 -10.41 -9.66 10.04
CA PHE A 92 -9.03 -9.87 10.50
C PHE A 92 -8.83 -11.24 11.15
N ALA A 93 -9.83 -11.79 11.84
CA ALA A 93 -9.78 -13.15 12.38
C ALA A 93 -9.68 -14.20 11.27
N ASP A 94 -10.45 -14.03 10.19
CA ASP A 94 -10.39 -14.88 9.00
C ASP A 94 -9.01 -14.82 8.34
N PHE A 95 -8.42 -13.63 8.19
CA PHE A 95 -7.05 -13.51 7.68
C PHE A 95 -6.02 -14.07 8.64
N ALA A 96 -6.21 -13.92 9.96
CA ALA A 96 -5.28 -14.43 10.96
C ALA A 96 -5.20 -15.97 10.93
N ALA A 97 -6.30 -16.64 10.54
CA ALA A 97 -6.33 -18.09 10.37
C ALA A 97 -5.51 -18.60 9.17
N VAL A 98 -5.29 -17.77 8.14
CA VAL A 98 -4.63 -18.20 6.89
C VAL A 98 -3.31 -17.50 6.58
N THR A 99 -2.88 -16.57 7.43
CA THR A 99 -1.62 -15.83 7.29
C THR A 99 -0.74 -16.02 8.52
N THR A 100 0.58 -15.90 8.37
CA THR A 100 1.54 -16.16 9.46
C THR A 100 2.37 -14.95 9.86
N ASP A 101 2.13 -13.78 9.27
CA ASP A 101 2.91 -12.58 9.59
C ASP A 101 2.51 -11.99 10.95
N GLU A 102 3.44 -11.29 11.58
CA GLU A 102 3.28 -10.67 12.90
C GLU A 102 2.58 -9.30 12.84
N VAL A 103 2.27 -8.83 11.62
CA VAL A 103 1.61 -7.55 11.38
C VAL A 103 0.44 -7.68 10.42
N PHE A 104 -0.50 -6.75 10.56
CA PHE A 104 -1.51 -6.45 9.55
C PHE A 104 -1.40 -5.00 9.13
N HIS A 105 -1.66 -4.72 7.85
CA HIS A 105 -1.82 -3.36 7.36
C HIS A 105 -3.30 -2.97 7.51
N LEU A 106 -3.57 -1.93 8.29
CA LEU A 106 -4.94 -1.47 8.57
C LEU A 106 -5.39 -0.37 7.60
N GLY A 107 -4.48 0.04 6.71
CA GLY A 107 -4.68 1.12 5.75
C GLY A 107 -4.74 2.47 6.46
N GLY A 108 -5.87 3.16 6.27
CA GLY A 108 -6.16 4.43 6.90
C GLY A 108 -5.60 5.63 6.13
N ASP A 109 -5.43 5.54 4.81
CA ASP A 109 -5.11 6.69 3.96
C ASP A 109 -6.37 7.41 3.46
N GLU A 110 -6.17 8.61 2.92
CA GLU A 110 -7.18 9.41 2.20
C GLU A 110 -8.57 9.49 2.88
N VAL A 111 -8.62 9.47 4.22
CA VAL A 111 -9.87 9.53 4.99
C VAL A 111 -10.52 10.91 4.80
N ARG A 112 -11.63 10.92 4.06
CA ARG A 112 -12.34 12.14 3.67
C ARG A 112 -13.62 12.32 4.46
N TYR A 113 -13.69 13.37 5.28
CA TYR A 113 -14.78 13.56 6.23
C TYR A 113 -16.11 14.00 5.60
N ASP A 114 -16.17 14.25 4.29
CA ASP A 114 -17.36 14.77 3.63
C ASP A 114 -18.61 13.89 3.79
N CYS A 115 -18.46 12.55 3.80
CA CYS A 115 -19.59 11.64 4.04
C CYS A 115 -19.98 11.57 5.53
N TRP A 116 -18.99 11.53 6.43
CA TRP A 116 -19.23 11.60 7.87
C TRP A 116 -19.95 12.88 8.29
N ASN A 117 -19.57 14.03 7.73
CA ASN A 117 -20.20 15.32 8.01
C ASN A 117 -21.69 15.37 7.60
N LYS A 118 -22.06 14.62 6.55
CA LYS A 118 -23.45 14.50 6.11
C LYS A 118 -24.25 13.48 6.91
N SER A 119 -23.60 12.58 7.66
CA SER A 119 -24.27 11.50 8.38
C SER A 119 -24.70 11.93 9.78
N ASP A 120 -26.02 11.88 10.03
CA ASP A 120 -26.57 12.17 11.36
C ASP A 120 -26.20 11.10 12.38
N ALA A 121 -26.08 9.84 11.96
CA ALA A 121 -25.60 8.75 12.81
C ALA A 121 -24.16 9.03 13.29
N MET A 122 -23.28 9.47 12.39
CA MET A 122 -21.90 9.80 12.74
C MET A 122 -21.82 11.00 13.69
N LYS A 123 -22.57 12.07 13.41
CA LYS A 123 -22.62 13.26 14.28
C LYS A 123 -23.18 12.92 15.67
N ALA A 124 -24.22 12.09 15.75
CA ALA A 124 -24.79 11.64 17.01
C ALA A 124 -23.80 10.78 17.82
N TRP A 125 -23.09 9.86 17.14
CA TRP A 125 -22.06 9.05 17.77
C TRP A 125 -20.90 9.90 18.33
N MET A 126 -20.39 10.86 17.54
CA MET A 126 -19.33 11.77 18.02
C MET A 126 -19.76 12.58 19.24
N ALA A 127 -21.02 13.05 19.28
CA ALA A 127 -21.56 13.76 20.43
C ALA A 127 -21.64 12.87 21.68
N ALA A 128 -22.01 11.59 21.52
CA ALA A 128 -22.06 10.62 22.61
C ALA A 128 -20.66 10.29 23.16
N GLU A 129 -19.68 10.11 22.27
CA GLU A 129 -18.27 9.85 22.62
C GLU A 129 -17.49 11.11 23.01
N LYS A 130 -18.13 12.29 22.94
CA LYS A 130 -17.55 13.61 23.27
C LYS A 130 -16.31 13.94 22.44
N LEU A 131 -16.31 13.53 21.16
CA LEU A 131 -15.24 13.85 20.21
C LEU A 131 -15.48 15.22 19.59
N ALA A 132 -14.44 16.05 19.54
CA ALA A 132 -14.55 17.45 19.09
C ALA A 132 -14.44 17.57 17.57
N THR A 133 -13.63 16.72 16.94
CA THR A 133 -13.28 16.80 15.52
C THR A 133 -13.37 15.45 14.82
N PHE A 134 -13.48 15.47 13.49
CA PHE A 134 -13.39 14.25 12.70
C PHE A 134 -11.98 13.62 12.70
N ASP A 135 -10.94 14.40 13.02
CA ASP A 135 -9.60 13.87 13.28
C ASP A 135 -9.61 12.99 14.55
N ASP A 136 -10.33 13.39 15.60
CA ASP A 136 -10.49 12.56 16.81
C ASP A 136 -11.25 11.26 16.49
N ALA A 137 -12.27 11.34 15.63
CA ALA A 137 -13.00 10.16 15.16
C ALA A 137 -12.13 9.23 14.31
N TYR A 138 -11.33 9.79 13.41
CA TYR A 138 -10.37 9.04 12.59
C TYR A 138 -9.32 8.35 13.47
N ALA A 139 -8.74 9.06 14.45
CA ALA A 139 -7.82 8.48 15.42
C ALA A 139 -8.48 7.33 16.21
N TYR A 140 -9.71 7.55 16.70
CA TYR A 140 -10.46 6.53 17.42
C TYR A 140 -10.65 5.25 16.59
N ALA A 141 -11.06 5.39 15.32
CA ALA A 141 -11.29 4.24 14.44
C ALA A 141 -10.02 3.40 14.27
N VAL A 142 -8.90 4.03 13.89
CA VAL A 142 -7.63 3.34 13.63
C VAL A 142 -7.07 2.71 14.92
N GLN A 143 -7.07 3.45 16.03
CA GLN A 143 -6.61 2.95 17.32
C GLN A 143 -7.42 1.76 17.81
N ARG A 144 -8.76 1.80 17.64
CA ARG A 144 -9.64 0.71 18.08
C ARG A 144 -9.42 -0.56 17.27
N VAL A 145 -9.26 -0.46 15.94
CA VAL A 145 -8.93 -1.62 15.10
C VAL A 145 -7.55 -2.16 15.47
N ALA A 146 -6.54 -1.30 15.63
CA ALA A 146 -5.20 -1.72 16.03
C ALA A 146 -5.18 -2.44 17.38
N ALA A 147 -5.89 -1.90 18.38
CA ALA A 147 -6.02 -2.52 19.70
C ALA A 147 -6.75 -3.87 19.63
N GLY A 148 -7.83 -3.96 18.84
CA GLY A 148 -8.59 -5.21 18.64
C GLY A 148 -7.74 -6.31 18.00
N VAL A 149 -7.05 -5.98 16.91
CA VAL A 149 -6.12 -6.90 16.22
C VAL A 149 -5.01 -7.36 17.15
N LYS A 150 -4.43 -6.43 17.93
CA LYS A 150 -3.37 -6.76 18.89
C LYS A 150 -3.87 -7.68 19.99
N ALA A 151 -5.04 -7.40 20.56
CA ALA A 151 -5.61 -8.18 21.64
C ALA A 151 -6.04 -9.59 21.18
N ALA A 152 -6.65 -9.72 20.00
CA ALA A 152 -7.18 -10.98 19.50
C ALA A 152 -6.11 -11.88 18.86
N HIS A 153 -5.11 -11.29 18.20
CA HIS A 153 -4.17 -12.04 17.36
C HIS A 153 -2.70 -11.80 17.68
N GLY A 154 -2.38 -10.90 18.62
CA GLY A 154 -1.00 -10.56 18.99
C GLY A 154 -0.26 -9.72 17.95
N ARG A 155 -0.90 -9.36 16.83
CA ARG A 155 -0.28 -8.71 15.67
C ARG A 155 -0.22 -7.20 15.82
N ALA A 156 0.87 -6.58 15.38
CA ALA A 156 1.01 -5.13 15.36
C ALA A 156 0.40 -4.52 14.08
N ALA A 157 0.11 -3.23 14.11
CA ALA A 157 -0.46 -2.51 12.98
C ALA A 157 0.64 -1.88 12.10
N ILE A 158 0.47 -1.98 10.79
CA ILE A 158 1.00 -1.01 9.83
C ILE A 158 -0.17 -0.08 9.43
N VAL A 159 0.09 1.22 9.36
CA VAL A 159 -0.88 2.23 8.90
C VAL A 159 -0.19 3.19 7.93
N TRP A 160 -0.95 3.76 7.01
CA TRP A 160 -0.43 4.76 6.08
C TRP A 160 0.01 6.05 6.81
N GLY A 161 0.98 6.76 6.24
CA GLY A 161 1.63 7.94 6.82
C GLY A 161 0.70 9.15 7.05
N GLU A 162 -0.50 9.13 6.48
CA GLU A 162 -1.58 10.05 6.85
C GLU A 162 -1.91 9.97 8.34
N ALA A 163 -1.98 8.76 8.92
CA ALA A 163 -2.22 8.58 10.35
C ALA A 163 -1.13 9.27 11.18
N TRP A 164 0.13 9.24 10.74
CA TRP A 164 1.21 9.99 11.38
C TRP A 164 0.95 11.49 11.38
N THR A 165 0.50 12.02 10.23
CA THR A 165 0.27 13.45 10.02
C THR A 165 -0.85 14.00 10.90
N HIS A 166 -1.88 13.19 11.18
CA HIS A 166 -3.04 13.60 11.97
C HIS A 166 -2.90 13.32 13.47
N PHE A 167 -2.43 12.13 13.84
CA PHE A 167 -2.43 11.69 15.24
C PHE A 167 -1.28 10.73 15.61
N GLY A 168 -0.20 10.71 14.83
CA GLY A 168 0.92 9.77 14.99
C GLY A 168 1.40 9.51 16.42
N PRO A 169 1.70 10.55 17.22
CA PRO A 169 2.19 10.37 18.60
C PRO A 169 1.23 9.66 19.56
N SER A 170 -0.04 9.49 19.20
CA SER A 170 -1.05 8.80 20.01
C SER A 170 -1.14 7.29 19.73
N MET A 171 -0.46 6.79 18.69
CA MET A 171 -0.47 5.37 18.35
C MET A 171 0.42 4.56 19.30
N PRO A 172 0.17 3.24 19.48
CA PRO A 172 1.09 2.37 20.20
C PRO A 172 2.49 2.35 19.55
N GLN A 173 3.56 2.31 20.35
CA GLN A 173 4.94 2.40 19.86
C GLN A 173 5.33 1.27 18.89
N GLU A 174 4.65 0.12 18.98
CA GLU A 174 4.85 -0.99 18.04
C GLU A 174 4.27 -0.73 16.64
N THR A 175 3.46 0.31 16.46
CA THR A 175 2.87 0.69 15.17
C THR A 175 3.98 1.04 14.17
N ILE A 176 3.82 0.57 12.94
CA ILE A 176 4.70 0.89 11.82
C ILE A 176 3.96 1.87 10.90
N PHE A 177 4.60 2.97 10.53
CA PHE A 177 4.03 3.94 9.58
C PHE A 177 4.61 3.71 8.18
N ASP A 178 3.74 3.54 7.18
CA ASP A 178 4.13 3.38 5.78
C ASP A 178 3.95 4.68 4.99
N PHE A 179 5.04 5.25 4.48
CA PHE A 179 5.05 6.57 3.85
C PHE A 179 5.14 6.47 2.33
N TRP A 180 4.09 6.92 1.65
CA TRP A 180 3.97 6.83 0.19
C TRP A 180 3.85 8.19 -0.54
N LEU A 181 3.59 9.27 0.21
CA LEU A 181 3.43 10.62 -0.33
C LEU A 181 4.78 11.25 -0.70
N GLY A 182 5.05 11.55 -1.96
CA GLY A 182 6.33 12.22 -2.26
C GLY A 182 6.29 13.76 -2.13
N GLY A 183 7.31 14.44 -2.66
CA GLY A 183 7.45 15.90 -2.56
C GLY A 183 8.10 16.33 -1.26
N GLY A 184 8.96 15.46 -0.74
CA GLY A 184 9.55 15.60 0.58
C GLY A 184 8.56 15.37 1.71
N VAL A 185 7.29 15.00 1.44
CA VAL A 185 6.32 14.66 2.49
C VAL A 185 6.76 13.38 3.21
N SER A 186 6.97 12.29 2.47
CA SER A 186 7.50 11.02 3.05
C SER A 186 8.85 11.22 3.72
N ALA A 187 9.79 11.97 3.11
CA ALA A 187 11.08 12.25 3.72
C ALA A 187 10.96 12.93 5.09
N ARG A 188 10.10 13.95 5.19
CA ARG A 188 9.83 14.65 6.45
C ARG A 188 9.08 13.78 7.45
N GLY A 189 8.09 13.02 6.97
CA GLY A 189 7.31 12.08 7.78
C GLY A 189 8.20 11.01 8.39
N VAL A 190 9.05 10.37 7.59
CA VAL A 190 10.05 9.38 8.02
C VAL A 190 11.01 9.98 9.04
N ALA A 191 11.62 11.14 8.75
CA ALA A 191 12.54 11.78 9.71
C ALA A 191 11.85 12.12 11.04
N ASN A 192 10.61 12.60 10.98
CA ASN A 192 9.84 12.99 12.16
C ASN A 192 9.37 11.75 12.95
N ALA A 193 8.72 10.77 12.32
CA ALA A 193 8.28 9.53 12.98
C ALA A 193 9.44 8.77 13.65
N THR A 194 10.57 8.64 12.96
CA THR A 194 11.77 7.99 13.53
C THR A 194 12.39 8.80 14.67
N SER A 195 12.30 10.14 14.66
CA SER A 195 12.73 10.96 15.80
C SER A 195 11.88 10.77 17.06
N HIS A 196 10.64 10.29 16.90
CA HIS A 196 9.74 9.86 17.98
C HIS A 196 9.86 8.36 18.29
N GLY A 197 10.85 7.67 17.71
CA GLY A 197 11.15 6.26 17.99
C GLY A 197 10.26 5.25 17.26
N TYR A 198 9.45 5.68 16.30
CA TYR A 198 8.60 4.77 15.52
C TYR A 198 9.38 4.11 14.40
N ARG A 199 9.00 2.86 14.11
CA ARG A 199 9.47 2.12 12.94
C ARG A 199 8.68 2.54 11.71
N VAL A 200 9.33 2.59 10.55
CA VAL A 200 8.70 3.09 9.32
C VAL A 200 9.03 2.24 8.11
N LEU A 201 8.13 2.28 7.13
CA LEU A 201 8.33 1.81 5.76
C LEU A 201 8.30 3.00 4.80
N TRP A 202 9.02 2.90 3.69
CA TRP A 202 9.07 3.93 2.66
C TRP A 202 8.65 3.39 1.30
N ASN A 203 7.64 3.99 0.65
CA ASN A 203 7.35 3.73 -0.75
C ASN A 203 8.15 4.63 -1.71
N VAL A 204 8.90 4.03 -2.62
CA VAL A 204 9.90 4.71 -3.48
C VAL A 204 9.24 5.52 -4.64
N GLY A 205 7.92 5.66 -4.63
CA GLY A 205 7.07 6.03 -5.76
C GLY A 205 7.06 7.45 -6.35
N ARG A 206 7.82 8.45 -5.87
CA ARG A 206 7.80 9.81 -6.47
C ARG A 206 9.16 10.34 -6.94
N GLY A 207 9.32 10.38 -8.25
CA GLY A 207 10.25 11.28 -8.93
C GLY A 207 9.77 12.74 -8.87
N SER A 208 10.63 13.65 -8.40
CA SER A 208 10.41 15.10 -8.50
C SER A 208 10.75 15.67 -9.88
N ASN A 209 11.48 14.93 -10.72
CA ASN A 209 11.97 15.40 -12.01
C ASN A 209 11.41 14.53 -13.14
N VAL A 210 10.25 14.90 -13.67
CA VAL A 210 9.88 14.46 -15.01
C VAL A 210 9.84 15.71 -15.89
N GLY A 211 10.90 15.92 -16.67
CA GLY A 211 11.15 17.10 -17.51
C GLY A 211 10.20 17.29 -18.69
N SER A 212 8.98 16.75 -18.63
CA SER A 212 8.00 16.83 -19.71
C SER A 212 6.67 17.36 -19.18
N TRP A 213 6.54 18.69 -19.19
CA TRP A 213 5.30 19.40 -18.88
C TRP A 213 4.16 19.04 -19.86
N ARG A 214 4.49 18.53 -21.06
CA ARG A 214 3.54 18.22 -22.13
C ARG A 214 2.79 16.90 -21.93
N VAL A 215 3.41 15.88 -21.32
CA VAL A 215 2.73 14.62 -20.93
C VAL A 215 1.99 14.79 -19.60
N ALA A 216 2.29 15.85 -18.84
CA ALA A 216 1.85 15.99 -17.45
C ALA A 216 0.36 16.27 -17.22
N ARG A 217 -0.34 16.90 -18.17
CA ARG A 217 -1.76 17.24 -17.99
C ARG A 217 -2.73 16.07 -18.18
N ARG A 218 -2.41 15.08 -19.01
CA ARG A 218 -3.29 13.93 -19.29
C ARG A 218 -3.08 12.74 -18.35
N VAL A 219 -1.89 12.59 -17.76
CA VAL A 219 -1.49 11.40 -16.96
C VAL A 219 -1.37 11.71 -15.46
N ARG A 220 -2.06 12.76 -14.98
CA ARG A 220 -1.84 13.36 -13.65
C ARG A 220 -2.10 12.42 -12.46
N LYS A 221 -2.95 11.40 -12.62
CA LYS A 221 -3.31 10.44 -11.55
C LYS A 221 -2.32 9.28 -11.37
N LEU A 222 -1.53 8.92 -12.39
CA LEU A 222 -0.69 7.71 -12.39
C LEU A 222 0.78 7.99 -12.04
N ARG A 223 1.10 9.08 -11.32
CA ARG A 223 2.50 9.54 -11.15
C ARG A 223 3.26 8.88 -9.99
N ARG A 224 2.59 8.06 -9.18
CA ARG A 224 3.03 7.75 -7.81
C ARG A 224 3.41 6.28 -7.59
N TYR A 225 3.05 5.41 -8.51
CA TYR A 225 3.10 3.96 -8.33
C TYR A 225 3.93 3.32 -9.44
N LEU A 226 4.18 2.02 -9.33
CA LEU A 226 4.77 1.19 -10.37
C LEU A 226 3.91 1.22 -11.65
N ASP A 227 2.59 1.45 -11.58
CA ASP A 227 1.77 1.66 -12.78
C ASP A 227 2.03 2.99 -13.52
N SER A 228 2.89 3.87 -12.98
CA SER A 228 3.37 5.07 -13.69
C SER A 228 4.14 4.72 -14.95
N LEU A 229 3.77 5.34 -16.07
CA LEU A 229 4.51 5.26 -17.33
C LEU A 229 5.73 6.19 -17.38
N ILE A 230 5.85 7.10 -16.43
CA ILE A 230 6.88 8.16 -16.47
C ILE A 230 7.85 8.10 -15.29
N THR A 231 7.64 7.16 -14.37
CA THR A 231 8.56 6.88 -13.26
C THR A 231 9.42 5.69 -13.67
N THR A 232 10.60 6.00 -14.21
CA THR A 232 11.59 5.06 -14.71
C THR A 232 12.42 4.45 -13.56
N TRP A 233 13.14 3.37 -13.84
CA TRP A 233 13.88 2.62 -12.83
C TRP A 233 14.97 3.45 -12.16
N ASP A 234 15.65 4.32 -12.90
CA ASP A 234 16.74 5.18 -12.44
C ASP A 234 16.26 6.20 -11.39
N THR A 235 15.04 6.70 -11.57
CA THR A 235 14.37 7.58 -10.61
C THR A 235 14.08 6.87 -9.29
N MET A 236 13.76 5.57 -9.34
CA MET A 236 13.53 4.75 -8.14
C MET A 236 14.87 4.35 -7.51
N TYR A 237 15.86 3.99 -8.32
CA TYR A 237 17.19 3.60 -7.89
C TYR A 237 17.93 4.72 -7.14
N ALA A 238 17.69 5.98 -7.51
CA ALA A 238 18.32 7.14 -6.88
C ALA A 238 17.75 7.52 -5.50
N ARG A 239 16.88 6.70 -4.89
CA ARG A 239 16.10 7.06 -3.69
C ARG A 239 16.40 6.13 -2.52
N ASP A 240 17.48 6.43 -1.82
CA ASP A 240 17.78 5.80 -0.53
C ASP A 240 16.88 6.40 0.58
N PRO A 241 16.05 5.58 1.26
CA PRO A 241 15.16 6.06 2.33
C PRO A 241 15.91 6.59 3.57
N CYS A 242 17.20 6.28 3.73
CA CYS A 242 18.03 6.82 4.81
C CYS A 242 18.73 8.14 4.47
N THR A 243 18.53 8.68 3.26
CA THR A 243 19.11 9.98 2.87
C THR A 243 18.69 11.10 3.82
N GLY A 244 19.67 11.70 4.51
CA GLY A 244 19.44 12.81 5.44
C GLY A 244 18.97 12.39 6.84
N LEU A 245 18.96 11.10 7.15
CA LEU A 245 18.70 10.58 8.49
C LEU A 245 20.00 10.38 9.28
N THR A 246 19.90 10.45 10.61
CA THR A 246 20.97 9.94 11.50
C THR A 246 21.03 8.41 11.45
N THR A 247 22.14 7.81 11.87
CA THR A 247 22.27 6.34 11.98
C THR A 247 21.17 5.73 12.84
N GLN A 248 20.79 6.39 13.94
CA GLN A 248 19.75 5.94 14.85
C GLN A 248 18.36 6.00 14.20
N GLN A 249 18.06 7.06 13.45
CA GLN A 249 16.80 7.16 12.71
C GLN A 249 16.74 6.16 11.55
N CYS A 250 17.83 5.99 10.81
CA CYS A 250 17.91 5.01 9.72
C CYS A 250 17.72 3.58 10.23
N ALA A 251 18.17 3.25 11.45
CA ALA A 251 17.92 1.94 12.07
C ALA A 251 16.42 1.65 12.35
N LEU A 252 15.57 2.68 12.36
CA LEU A 252 14.11 2.55 12.49
C LEU A 252 13.39 2.45 11.13
N VAL A 253 14.10 2.66 10.02
CA VAL A 253 13.59 2.42 8.67
C VAL A 253 13.70 0.92 8.39
N LEU A 254 12.56 0.22 8.40
CA LEU A 254 12.52 -1.24 8.19
C LEU A 254 12.77 -1.66 6.75
N GLY A 255 12.67 -0.72 5.82
CA GLY A 255 12.81 -0.94 4.39
C GLY A 255 11.80 -0.11 3.62
N GLY A 256 11.28 -0.68 2.53
CA GLY A 256 10.38 0.01 1.64
C GLY A 256 9.83 -0.86 0.52
N GLY A 257 9.15 -0.23 -0.43
CA GLY A 257 8.56 -0.93 -1.56
C GLY A 257 8.21 -0.03 -2.73
N GLY A 258 7.62 -0.64 -3.74
CA GLY A 258 6.92 0.03 -4.83
C GLY A 258 5.47 -0.43 -4.84
N GLU A 259 4.54 0.52 -4.69
CA GLU A 259 3.11 0.23 -4.75
C GLU A 259 2.61 0.17 -6.19
N MET A 260 1.52 -0.54 -6.43
CA MET A 260 0.84 -0.62 -7.73
C MET A 260 -0.67 -0.63 -7.51
N ARG A 261 -1.41 0.20 -8.24
CA ARG A 261 -2.86 0.38 -8.01
C ARG A 261 -3.77 -0.09 -9.13
N THR A 262 -3.35 0.06 -10.39
CA THR A 262 -4.26 -0.11 -11.54
C THR A 262 -3.71 -1.07 -12.59
N ALA A 263 -3.40 -2.30 -12.17
CA ALA A 263 -2.97 -3.37 -13.05
C ALA A 263 -3.90 -4.58 -12.91
N ASP A 264 -3.91 -5.43 -13.93
CA ASP A 264 -4.60 -6.72 -13.91
C ASP A 264 -3.64 -7.83 -14.39
N PRO A 265 -4.05 -9.11 -14.41
CA PRO A 265 -3.16 -10.21 -14.81
C PRO A 265 -2.57 -10.06 -16.23
N SER A 266 -3.18 -9.26 -17.12
CA SER A 266 -2.68 -9.00 -18.47
C SER A 266 -1.49 -8.05 -18.50
N ASP A 267 -1.30 -7.22 -17.47
CA ASP A 267 -0.22 -6.23 -17.45
C ASP A 267 0.65 -6.12 -16.19
N ILE A 268 0.39 -6.93 -15.17
CA ILE A 268 1.11 -6.87 -13.90
C ILE A 268 2.63 -7.07 -14.04
N MET A 269 3.09 -8.03 -14.86
CA MET A 269 4.53 -8.39 -14.89
C MET A 269 5.39 -7.29 -15.49
N GLN A 270 5.00 -6.73 -16.64
CA GLN A 270 5.71 -5.61 -17.27
C GLN A 270 5.54 -4.30 -16.51
N THR A 271 4.55 -4.22 -15.61
CA THR A 271 4.38 -3.10 -14.70
C THR A 271 5.41 -3.12 -13.60
N LEU A 272 5.54 -4.25 -12.92
CA LEU A 272 6.46 -4.40 -11.80
C LEU A 272 7.91 -4.46 -12.28
N TRP A 273 8.18 -5.29 -13.28
CA TRP A 273 9.53 -5.64 -13.68
C TRP A 273 9.97 -4.87 -14.93
N PRO A 274 11.24 -4.42 -14.98
CA PRO A 274 12.33 -4.69 -14.03
C PRO A 274 12.48 -3.63 -12.93
N ARG A 275 11.60 -2.62 -12.88
CA ARG A 275 11.70 -1.48 -11.94
C ARG A 275 11.71 -1.88 -10.48
N LEU A 276 10.95 -2.92 -10.11
CA LEU A 276 10.95 -3.44 -8.75
C LEU A 276 12.33 -4.02 -8.35
N ALA A 277 13.15 -4.49 -9.31
CA ALA A 277 14.52 -4.92 -9.05
C ALA A 277 15.43 -3.74 -8.66
N ALA A 278 15.19 -2.56 -9.23
CA ALA A 278 15.92 -1.36 -8.84
C ALA A 278 15.61 -0.95 -7.39
N ILE A 279 14.35 -1.04 -6.98
CA ILE A 279 13.94 -0.84 -5.57
C ILE A 279 14.58 -1.91 -4.68
N ALA A 280 14.54 -3.18 -5.10
CA ALA A 280 15.10 -4.28 -4.33
C ALA A 280 16.61 -4.06 -4.05
N GLU A 281 17.37 -3.61 -5.05
CA GLU A 281 18.79 -3.35 -4.86
C GLU A 281 19.07 -2.17 -3.93
N VAL A 282 18.28 -1.09 -4.01
CA VAL A 282 18.41 0.04 -3.08
C VAL A 282 18.20 -0.39 -1.63
N LEU A 283 17.22 -1.25 -1.39
CA LEU A 283 16.89 -1.73 -0.05
C LEU A 283 17.84 -2.84 0.44
N TRP A 284 18.46 -3.58 -0.47
CA TRP A 284 19.39 -4.66 -0.16
C TRP A 284 20.84 -4.17 0.03
N SER A 285 21.31 -3.32 -0.87
CA SER A 285 22.67 -2.80 -0.92
C SER A 285 22.63 -1.34 -1.41
N PRO A 286 22.40 -0.37 -0.50
CA PRO A 286 22.18 1.02 -0.87
C PRO A 286 23.27 1.58 -1.78
N PRO A 287 22.90 2.28 -2.87
CA PRO A 287 23.87 2.81 -3.81
C PRO A 287 24.72 3.92 -3.18
N HIS A 288 26.03 3.91 -3.47
CA HIS A 288 26.97 4.92 -2.99
C HIS A 288 27.62 5.69 -4.15
N GLY A 289 27.58 7.02 -4.07
CA GLY A 289 28.27 7.93 -4.99
C GLY A 289 27.45 8.37 -6.22
N ALA A 290 27.90 9.45 -6.86
CA ALA A 290 27.17 10.12 -7.95
C ALA A 290 26.98 9.25 -9.21
N ASN A 291 27.84 8.24 -9.41
CA ASN A 291 27.80 7.36 -10.59
C ASN A 291 27.03 6.05 -10.36
N ALA A 292 26.43 5.85 -9.18
CA ALA A 292 25.84 4.56 -8.81
C ALA A 292 24.72 4.12 -9.77
N THR A 293 23.86 5.05 -10.19
CA THR A 293 22.79 4.76 -11.16
C THR A 293 23.35 4.33 -12.51
N ALA A 294 24.36 5.03 -13.03
CA ALA A 294 25.00 4.68 -14.31
C ALA A 294 25.67 3.28 -14.24
N ALA A 295 26.28 2.95 -13.10
CA ALA A 295 26.89 1.65 -12.86
C ALA A 295 25.87 0.50 -12.68
N ALA A 296 24.62 0.81 -12.35
CA ALA A 296 23.55 -0.18 -12.20
C ALA A 296 22.91 -0.58 -13.53
N LEU A 297 22.92 0.30 -14.54
CA LEU A 297 22.23 0.07 -15.81
C LEU A 297 22.62 -1.27 -16.48
N PRO A 298 23.90 -1.61 -16.70
CA PRO A 298 24.25 -2.87 -17.36
C PRO A 298 23.84 -4.11 -16.55
N ARG A 299 23.77 -4.00 -15.22
CA ARG A 299 23.34 -5.08 -14.33
C ARG A 299 21.83 -5.28 -14.41
N LEU A 300 21.06 -4.19 -14.45
CA LEU A 300 19.62 -4.24 -14.61
C LEU A 300 19.21 -4.78 -15.99
N GLU A 301 19.91 -4.37 -17.06
CA GLU A 301 19.75 -4.94 -18.41
C GLU A 301 20.01 -6.44 -18.44
N ALA A 302 21.10 -6.91 -17.80
CA ALA A 302 21.37 -8.33 -17.68
C ALA A 302 20.31 -9.06 -16.84
N PHE A 303 19.85 -8.46 -15.74
CA PHE A 303 18.82 -9.05 -14.88
C PHE A 303 17.46 -9.13 -15.57
N ARG A 304 17.10 -8.17 -16.43
CA ARG A 304 15.89 -8.26 -17.27
C ARG A 304 15.91 -9.54 -18.11
N CYS A 305 17.03 -9.88 -18.74
CA CYS A 305 17.14 -11.13 -19.50
C CYS A 305 16.88 -12.36 -18.63
N VAL A 306 17.40 -12.39 -17.40
CA VAL A 306 17.15 -13.48 -16.45
C VAL A 306 15.66 -13.60 -16.10
N LEU A 307 14.95 -12.47 -15.99
CA LEU A 307 13.50 -12.46 -15.77
C LEU A 307 12.76 -13.06 -16.97
N GLU A 308 13.10 -12.64 -18.20
CA GLU A 308 12.49 -13.17 -19.42
C GLU A 308 12.76 -14.67 -19.62
N GLU A 309 13.99 -15.13 -19.36
CA GLU A 309 14.38 -16.55 -19.39
C GLU A 309 13.58 -17.38 -18.37
N ARG A 310 13.12 -16.77 -17.27
CA ARG A 310 12.27 -17.39 -16.25
C ARG A 310 10.78 -17.24 -16.52
N GLY A 311 10.39 -16.69 -17.66
CA GLY A 311 8.99 -16.48 -18.04
C GLY A 311 8.32 -15.27 -17.38
N VAL A 312 9.11 -14.36 -16.79
CA VAL A 312 8.60 -13.08 -16.27
C VAL A 312 8.68 -12.04 -17.38
N ALA A 313 7.52 -11.61 -17.89
CA ALA A 313 7.42 -10.61 -18.95
C ALA A 313 7.81 -9.20 -18.44
N ALA A 314 9.11 -8.92 -18.37
CA ALA A 314 9.64 -7.65 -17.91
C ALA A 314 9.69 -6.58 -19.03
N ALA A 315 9.39 -5.32 -18.69
CA ALA A 315 9.51 -4.22 -19.63
C ALA A 315 10.98 -3.94 -20.02
N PRO A 316 11.25 -3.34 -21.20
CA PRO A 316 12.59 -2.91 -21.55
C PRO A 316 13.16 -1.85 -20.60
N VAL A 317 14.47 -1.87 -20.36
CA VAL A 317 15.15 -1.04 -19.34
C VAL A 317 15.43 0.38 -19.87
N SER A 318 15.81 0.49 -21.14
CA SER A 318 16.36 1.71 -21.75
C SER A 318 15.30 2.63 -22.36
N ASN A 319 14.02 2.24 -22.28
CA ASN A 319 12.91 3.00 -22.83
C ASN A 319 12.76 4.39 -22.18
N PRO A 320 12.35 5.41 -22.95
CA PRO A 320 12.04 6.74 -22.43
C PRO A 320 10.81 6.75 -21.50
N LEU A 321 9.96 5.73 -21.60
CA LEU A 321 8.83 5.49 -20.71
C LEU A 321 9.07 4.19 -19.93
N ALA A 322 8.55 4.17 -18.71
CA ALA A 322 8.72 3.05 -17.79
C ALA A 322 8.10 1.73 -18.28
N ARG A 323 7.18 1.81 -19.25
CA ARG A 323 6.63 0.70 -20.01
C ARG A 323 6.39 1.16 -21.46
N ALA A 324 7.16 0.62 -22.40
CA ALA A 324 6.97 0.83 -23.84
C ALA A 324 7.48 -0.38 -24.62
N ALA A 325 7.05 -0.52 -25.86
CA ALA A 325 7.66 -1.49 -26.77
C ALA A 325 9.08 -1.05 -27.13
N PRO A 326 10.00 -2.00 -27.42
CA PRO A 326 11.32 -1.67 -27.95
C PRO A 326 11.23 -0.81 -29.22
N GLU A 327 12.12 0.17 -29.36
CA GLU A 327 12.14 1.06 -30.55
C GLU A 327 12.67 0.37 -31.82
N GLY A 328 13.34 -0.77 -31.67
CA GLY A 328 13.95 -1.49 -32.78
C GLY A 328 14.44 -2.90 -32.43
N PRO A 329 15.07 -3.60 -33.38
CA PRO A 329 15.63 -4.93 -33.15
C PRO A 329 16.77 -4.88 -32.12
N GLY A 330 16.92 -5.96 -31.34
CA GLY A 330 17.97 -6.04 -30.34
C GLY A 330 17.79 -7.25 -29.42
N SER A 331 18.77 -7.46 -28.54
CA SER A 331 18.66 -8.42 -27.45
C SER A 331 17.91 -7.80 -26.26
N CYS A 332 17.47 -8.63 -25.31
CA CYS A 332 16.94 -8.17 -24.03
C CYS A 332 17.89 -7.24 -23.24
N ARG A 333 19.21 -7.30 -23.50
CA ARG A 333 20.21 -6.40 -22.89
C ARG A 333 20.28 -5.03 -23.55
N SER A 334 19.88 -4.93 -24.81
CA SER A 334 19.97 -3.69 -25.60
C SER A 334 18.62 -3.00 -25.72
N GLN A 335 17.68 -3.35 -24.85
CA GLN A 335 16.29 -2.93 -24.87
C GLN A 335 15.87 -2.54 -23.44
#